data_AF-A0A848ZM74-F1
#
_entry.id   AF-A0A848ZM74-F1
#
_cell.length_a   1.000
_cell.length_b   1.000
_cell.length_c   1.000
_cell.angle_alpha   90.00
_cell.angle_beta   90.00
_cell.angle_gamma   90.00
#
_symmetry.space_group_name_H-M   'P 1'
#
loop_
_entity.id
_entity.type
_entity.pdbx_description
1 polymer ?
#
loop_
_entity_poly.entity_id
_entity_poly.type
_entity_poly.pdbx_seq_one_letter_code
_entity_poly.pdbx_strand_id
1 'polypeptide(L)'
;MNVIDISIIIVYVVLTLFVGIWVSKKASKGLKSYFLGGNNIKWYYLGLSNGSGMFDVSGTAWMVGILFLYGVKSFMFMWLWPIWNQIFVMMFLAVWIRRSNIMTGSEWILTRFGDDRAGRASHSIVAVFAIVAAVGFIAYFFEGVGKFLTIILPWDLAVHMGDMLL
;
A
#
# COMPACT_ATOMS: atom_id res chain seq x y z
N MET A 1 18.17 -24.50 -1.74
CA MET A 1 18.35 -23.46 -0.70
C MET A 1 19.22 -24.00 0.40
N ASN A 2 20.14 -23.19 0.92
CA ASN A 2 20.97 -23.54 2.06
C ASN A 2 20.19 -23.31 3.38
N VAL A 3 20.62 -23.94 4.47
CA VAL A 3 20.07 -23.76 5.82
C VAL A 3 20.14 -22.29 6.24
N ILE A 4 21.19 -21.59 5.83
CA ILE A 4 21.35 -20.15 6.10
C ILE A 4 20.22 -19.34 5.44
N ASP A 5 19.88 -19.62 4.18
CA ASP A 5 18.82 -18.89 3.46
C ASP A 5 17.47 -19.06 4.16
N ILE A 6 17.14 -20.29 4.55
CA ILE A 6 15.90 -20.61 5.26
C ILE A 6 15.89 -19.93 6.62
N SER A 7 17.01 -19.91 7.34
CA SER A 7 17.10 -19.25 8.64
C SER A 7 16.83 -17.74 8.55
N ILE A 8 17.33 -17.08 7.49
CA ILE A 8 17.12 -15.65 7.26
C ILE A 8 15.64 -15.36 7.01
N ILE A 9 14.97 -16.18 6.18
CA ILE A 9 13.54 -16.04 5.88
C ILE A 9 12.71 -16.20 7.16
N ILE A 10 12.97 -17.25 7.94
CA ILE A 10 12.23 -17.51 9.19
C ILE A 10 12.42 -16.34 10.17
N VAL A 11 13.67 -15.90 10.38
CA VAL A 11 13.97 -14.77 11.27
C VAL A 11 13.26 -13.50 10.80
N TYR A 12 13.27 -13.21 9.50
CA TYR A 12 12.58 -12.05 8.93
C TYR A 12 11.06 -12.09 9.19
N VAL A 13 10.42 -13.24 8.96
CA VAL A 13 8.98 -13.42 9.22
C VAL A 13 8.67 -13.23 10.71
N VAL A 14 9.43 -13.87 11.59
CA VAL A 14 9.23 -13.77 13.04
C VAL A 14 9.42 -12.33 13.53
N LEU A 15 10.47 -11.64 13.08
CA LEU A 15 10.71 -10.24 13.44
C LEU A 15 9.56 -9.34 12.96
N THR A 16 9.08 -9.54 11.73
CA THR A 16 7.99 -8.75 11.17
C THR A 16 6.69 -8.94 11.95
N LEU A 17 6.35 -10.18 12.31
CA LEU A 17 5.20 -10.49 13.16
C LEU A 17 5.35 -9.90 14.55
N PHE A 18 6.53 -10.00 15.15
CA PHE A 18 6.81 -9.43 16.47
C PHE A 18 6.63 -7.92 16.48
N VAL A 19 7.20 -7.20 15.50
CA VAL A 19 7.05 -5.75 15.37
C VAL A 19 5.57 -5.39 15.16
N GLY A 20 4.84 -6.12 14.33
CA GLY A 20 3.40 -5.90 14.10
C GLY A 20 2.58 -6.02 15.39
N ILE A 21 2.80 -7.08 16.17
CA ILE A 21 2.11 -7.30 17.46
C ILE A 21 2.52 -6.25 18.50
N TRP A 22 3.79 -5.85 18.52
CA TRP A 22 4.27 -4.84 19.45
C TRP A 22 3.65 -3.46 19.16
N VAL A 23 3.56 -3.08 17.89
CA VAL A 23 2.93 -1.81 17.47
C VAL A 23 1.41 -1.84 17.66
N SER A 24 0.75 -2.99 17.47
CA SER A 24 -0.72 -3.10 17.65
C SER A 24 -1.16 -2.79 19.09
N LYS A 25 -0.34 -3.13 20.09
CA LYS A 25 -0.56 -2.74 21.51
C LYS A 25 -0.55 -1.22 21.73
N LYS A 26 0.12 -0.46 20.87
CA LYS A 26 0.14 1.01 20.92
C LYS A 26 -1.04 1.63 20.17
N ALA A 27 -1.48 0.99 19.08
CA ALA A 27 -2.60 1.44 18.26
C ALA A 27 -3.98 1.20 18.89
N SER A 28 -4.09 0.24 19.82
CA SER A 28 -5.34 -0.17 20.50
C SER A 28 -5.91 0.84 21.50
N LYS A 29 -5.26 1.99 21.72
CA LYS A 29 -5.71 3.05 22.64
C LYS A 29 -6.89 3.89 22.12
N GLY A 30 -7.31 3.70 20.86
CA GLY A 30 -8.51 4.31 20.28
C GLY A 30 -8.45 4.52 18.76
N LEU A 31 -9.59 4.78 18.12
CA LEU A 31 -9.72 4.96 16.65
C LEU A 31 -8.75 6.01 16.09
N LYS A 32 -8.55 7.13 16.80
CA LYS A 32 -7.59 8.17 16.41
C LYS A 32 -6.14 7.69 16.49
N SER A 33 -5.81 6.81 17.43
CA SER A 33 -4.48 6.21 17.53
C SER A 33 -4.25 5.17 16.44
N TYR A 34 -5.31 4.48 16.02
CA TYR A 34 -5.27 3.46 14.97
C TYR A 34 -5.07 4.09 13.58
N PHE A 35 -5.89 5.09 13.22
CA PHE A 35 -5.86 5.69 11.88
C PHE A 35 -4.86 6.85 11.73
N LEU A 36 -4.69 7.69 12.76
CA LEU A 36 -3.84 8.89 12.68
C LEU A 36 -2.52 8.76 13.46
N GLY A 37 -2.26 7.63 14.13
CA GLY A 37 -1.07 7.46 14.97
C GLY A 37 -0.96 8.52 16.08
N GLY A 38 -2.09 9.09 16.51
CA GLY A 38 -2.14 10.18 17.47
C GLY A 38 -1.58 11.52 16.96
N ASN A 39 -1.45 11.72 15.64
CA ASN A 39 -0.87 12.92 15.01
C ASN A 39 0.57 13.26 15.46
N ASN A 40 1.30 12.29 16.04
CA ASN A 40 2.64 12.49 16.58
C ASN A 40 3.74 11.81 15.73
N ILE A 41 3.39 11.33 14.53
CA ILE A 41 4.35 10.74 13.61
C ILE A 41 5.10 11.86 12.90
N LYS A 42 6.43 11.81 12.93
CA LYS A 42 7.27 12.81 12.25
C LYS A 42 7.12 12.70 10.74
N TRP A 43 7.20 13.83 10.05
CA TRP A 43 6.92 13.94 8.61
C TRP A 43 7.75 12.99 7.72
N TYR A 44 9.01 12.72 8.10
CA TYR A 44 9.87 11.82 7.32
C TYR A 44 9.44 10.36 7.43
N TYR A 45 8.87 9.92 8.56
CA TYR A 45 8.27 8.59 8.67
C TYR A 45 6.98 8.49 7.86
N LEU A 46 6.19 9.58 7.78
CA LEU A 46 5.00 9.63 6.92
C LEU A 46 5.38 9.53 5.44
N GLY A 47 6.43 10.25 5.02
CA GLY A 47 6.97 10.17 3.66
C GLY A 47 7.48 8.78 3.32
N LEU A 48 8.25 8.17 4.22
CA LEU A 48 8.75 6.80 4.05
C LEU A 48 7.60 5.78 3.94
N SER A 49 6.58 5.89 4.80
CA SER A 49 5.41 5.01 4.77
C SER A 49 4.61 5.13 3.48
N ASN A 50 4.42 6.35 2.97
CA ASN A 50 3.72 6.58 1.73
C ASN A 50 4.52 6.04 0.53
N GLY A 51 5.84 6.25 0.54
CA GLY A 51 6.73 5.69 -0.47
C GLY A 51 6.71 4.16 -0.47
N SER A 52 6.87 3.52 0.70
CA SER A 52 6.86 2.06 0.82
C SER A 52 5.54 1.43 0.37
N GLY A 53 4.41 2.12 0.55
CA GLY A 53 3.10 1.64 0.11
C GLY A 53 2.95 1.54 -1.42
N MET A 54 3.83 2.18 -2.19
CA MET A 54 3.84 2.12 -3.65
C MET A 54 4.85 1.11 -4.21
N PHE A 55 5.60 0.43 -3.34
CA PHE A 55 6.56 -0.59 -3.74
C PHE A 55 5.98 -1.98 -3.57
N ASP A 56 5.97 -2.73 -4.67
CA ASP A 56 5.54 -4.11 -4.72
C ASP A 56 6.42 -4.95 -5.66
N VAL A 57 6.27 -6.27 -5.60
CA VAL A 57 7.08 -7.20 -6.39
C VAL A 57 6.79 -7.05 -7.89
N SER A 58 5.51 -6.87 -8.26
CA SER A 58 5.09 -6.74 -9.65
C SER A 58 5.54 -5.40 -10.25
N GLY A 59 5.40 -4.29 -9.52
CA GLY A 59 5.93 -3.00 -9.92
C GLY A 59 7.45 -3.01 -10.08
N THR A 60 8.17 -3.72 -9.20
CA THR A 60 9.62 -3.91 -9.32
C THR A 60 9.97 -4.68 -10.60
N ALA A 61 9.27 -5.78 -10.89
CA ALA A 61 9.45 -6.55 -12.11
C ALA A 61 9.24 -5.70 -13.38
N TRP A 62 8.20 -4.87 -13.36
CA TRP A 62 7.89 -3.95 -14.45
C TRP A 62 8.99 -2.89 -14.64
N MET A 63 9.51 -2.31 -13.55
CA MET A 63 10.64 -1.37 -13.61
C MET A 63 11.91 -2.02 -14.19
N VAL A 64 12.22 -3.26 -13.78
CA VAL A 64 13.34 -4.03 -14.36
C VAL A 64 13.12 -4.30 -15.84
N GLY A 65 11.90 -4.63 -16.26
CA GLY A 65 11.55 -4.82 -17.66
C GLY A 65 11.76 -3.55 -18.50
N ILE A 66 11.33 -2.39 -18.01
CA ILE A 66 11.55 -1.11 -18.69
C ILE A 66 13.04 -0.74 -18.72
N LEU A 67 13.78 -0.99 -17.64
CA LEU A 67 15.21 -0.80 -17.60
C LEU A 67 15.92 -1.65 -18.67
N PHE A 68 15.50 -2.91 -18.84
CA PHE A 68 16.03 -3.77 -19.88
C PHE A 68 15.71 -3.25 -21.30
N LEU A 69 14.48 -2.78 -21.53
CA LEU A 69 14.04 -2.29 -22.85
C LEU A 69 14.62 -0.93 -23.24
N TYR A 70 14.67 0.03 -22.30
CA TYR A 70 15.03 1.43 -22.57
C TYR A 70 16.40 1.82 -22.00
N GLY A 71 17.08 0.92 -21.29
CA GLY A 71 18.34 1.21 -20.60
C GLY A 71 18.17 2.32 -19.56
N VAL A 72 19.20 3.14 -19.39
CA VAL A 72 19.22 4.27 -18.42
C VAL A 72 18.12 5.30 -18.67
N LYS A 73 17.57 5.39 -19.90
CA LYS A 73 16.44 6.30 -20.20
C LYS A 73 15.17 5.93 -19.44
N SER A 74 15.04 4.68 -18.98
CA SER A 74 13.92 4.21 -18.15
C SER A 74 13.72 5.03 -16.87
N PHE A 75 14.81 5.58 -16.28
CA PHE A 75 14.69 6.40 -15.07
C PHE A 75 13.82 7.65 -15.27
N MET A 76 13.68 8.12 -16.50
CA MET A 76 12.79 9.26 -16.80
C MET A 76 11.32 8.94 -16.50
N PHE A 77 10.91 7.66 -16.51
CA PHE A 77 9.54 7.29 -16.11
C PHE A 77 9.23 7.58 -14.65
N MET A 78 10.21 7.47 -13.74
CA MET A 78 10.01 7.81 -12.33
C MET A 78 9.67 9.29 -12.15
N TRP A 79 10.14 10.15 -13.06
CA TRP A 79 9.91 11.60 -13.01
C TRP A 79 8.56 12.02 -13.60
N LEU A 80 7.87 11.16 -14.36
CA LEU A 80 6.62 11.53 -15.03
C LEU A 80 5.42 11.47 -14.08
N TRP A 81 5.37 10.48 -13.19
CA TRP A 81 4.11 10.15 -12.50
C TRP A 81 4.15 10.28 -10.96
N PRO A 82 4.95 9.51 -10.20
CA PRO A 82 4.82 9.47 -8.74
C PRO A 82 5.26 10.76 -8.04
N ILE A 83 6.26 11.47 -8.59
CA ILE A 83 6.82 12.67 -7.95
C ILE A 83 5.83 13.84 -7.99
N TRP A 84 5.24 14.13 -9.16
CA TRP A 84 4.33 15.26 -9.32
C TRP A 84 3.00 15.06 -8.62
N ASN A 85 2.48 13.83 -8.60
CA ASN A 85 1.23 13.53 -7.91
C ASN A 85 1.31 13.86 -6.41
N GLN A 86 2.39 13.43 -5.74
CA GLN A 86 2.58 13.67 -4.31
C GLN A 86 2.80 15.15 -4.00
N ILE A 87 3.57 15.86 -4.84
CA ILE A 87 3.76 17.31 -4.71
C ILE A 87 2.41 18.03 -4.82
N PHE A 88 1.58 17.66 -5.80
CA PHE A 88 0.29 18.28 -6.01
C PHE A 88 -0.65 18.06 -4.82
N VAL A 89 -0.73 16.82 -4.31
CA VAL A 89 -1.54 16.50 -3.12
C VAL A 89 -1.03 17.29 -1.90
N MET A 90 0.29 17.38 -1.71
CA MET A 90 0.88 18.09 -0.59
C MET A 90 0.63 19.61 -0.66
N MET A 91 0.80 20.22 -1.83
CA MET A 91 0.67 21.67 -2.01
C MET A 91 -0.79 22.12 -1.98
N PHE A 92 -1.69 21.39 -2.63
CA PHE A 92 -3.07 21.84 -2.85
C PHE A 92 -4.08 21.22 -1.89
N LEU A 93 -3.89 19.98 -1.46
CA LEU A 93 -4.93 19.23 -0.73
C LEU A 93 -4.62 19.06 0.75
N ALA A 94 -3.34 18.91 1.12
CA ALA A 94 -2.94 18.60 2.50
C ALA A 94 -3.41 19.65 3.53
N VAL A 95 -3.39 20.95 3.17
CA VAL A 95 -3.85 22.03 4.06
C VAL A 95 -5.33 21.88 4.39
N TRP A 96 -6.17 21.54 3.40
CA TRP A 96 -7.60 21.38 3.59
C TRP A 96 -7.93 20.16 4.41
N ILE A 97 -7.31 19.02 4.10
CA ILE A 97 -7.49 17.77 4.87
C ILE A 97 -7.11 17.98 6.34
N ARG A 98 -6.00 18.68 6.59
CA ARG A 98 -5.54 18.93 7.96
C ARG A 98 -6.45 19.86 8.73
N ARG A 99 -7.09 20.84 8.06
CA ARG A 99 -8.05 21.76 8.68
C ARG A 99 -9.41 21.12 8.92
N SER A 100 -9.84 20.17 8.09
CA SER A 100 -11.13 19.51 8.23
C SER A 100 -11.21 18.52 9.40
N ASN A 101 -10.07 18.06 9.94
CA ASN A 101 -9.98 17.19 11.14
C ASN A 101 -10.83 15.90 11.08
N ILE A 102 -11.13 15.47 9.86
CA ILE A 102 -11.84 14.25 9.50
C ILE A 102 -10.84 13.11 9.29
N MET A 103 -11.35 11.88 9.32
CA MET A 103 -10.51 10.69 9.34
C MET A 103 -10.30 10.08 7.95
N THR A 104 -11.28 10.22 7.05
CA THR A 104 -11.26 9.54 5.74
C THR A 104 -11.38 10.50 4.58
N GLY A 105 -10.82 10.12 3.43
CA GLY A 105 -10.96 10.88 2.19
C GLY A 105 -12.40 10.91 1.67
N SER A 106 -13.19 9.86 1.93
CA SER A 106 -14.62 9.86 1.56
C SER A 106 -15.40 10.87 2.38
N GLU A 107 -15.15 10.96 3.70
CA GLU A 107 -15.77 11.95 4.59
C GLU A 107 -15.40 13.39 4.18
N TRP A 108 -14.22 13.60 3.60
CA TRP A 108 -13.81 14.91 3.09
C TRP A 108 -14.73 15.46 2.01
N ILE A 109 -15.32 14.57 1.21
CA ILE A 109 -16.27 14.95 0.16
C ILE A 109 -17.48 15.67 0.78
N LEU A 110 -17.97 15.21 1.94
CA LEU A 110 -19.07 15.85 2.64
C LEU A 110 -18.68 17.25 3.15
N THR A 111 -17.44 17.41 3.63
CA THR A 111 -16.95 18.73 4.06
C THR A 111 -16.76 19.70 2.89
N ARG A 112 -16.43 19.18 1.70
CA ARG A 112 -16.11 20.00 0.52
C ARG A 112 -17.33 20.35 -0.34
N PHE A 113 -18.27 19.42 -0.49
CA PHE A 113 -19.44 19.54 -1.36
C PHE A 113 -20.77 19.67 -0.61
N GLY A 114 -20.75 19.57 0.73
CA GLY A 114 -21.93 19.63 1.57
C GLY A 114 -22.58 18.27 1.79
N ASP A 115 -23.39 18.19 2.85
CA ASP A 115 -24.18 16.99 3.20
C ASP A 115 -25.54 17.00 2.48
N ASP A 116 -25.51 17.23 1.17
CA ASP A 116 -26.68 17.11 0.31
C ASP A 116 -26.80 15.67 -0.21
N ARG A 117 -27.95 15.36 -0.84
CA ARG A 117 -28.19 14.03 -1.43
C ARG A 117 -27.07 13.61 -2.39
N ALA A 118 -26.56 14.57 -3.17
CA ALA A 118 -25.42 14.35 -4.08
C ALA A 118 -24.09 14.11 -3.33
N GLY A 119 -23.85 14.85 -2.25
CA GLY A 119 -22.67 14.68 -1.39
C GLY A 119 -22.64 13.31 -0.71
N ARG A 120 -23.77 12.87 -0.13
CA ARG A 120 -23.91 11.52 0.46
C ARG A 120 -23.77 10.40 -0.55
N ALA A 121 -24.33 10.57 -1.75
CA ALA A 121 -24.14 9.59 -2.83
C ALA A 121 -22.66 9.47 -3.21
N SER A 122 -21.96 10.60 -3.32
CA SER A 122 -20.54 10.65 -3.68
C SER A 122 -19.66 10.03 -2.59
N HIS A 123 -19.94 10.31 -1.31
CA HIS A 123 -19.30 9.67 -0.16
C HIS A 123 -19.42 8.14 -0.24
N SER A 124 -20.63 7.62 -0.45
CA SER A 124 -20.88 6.18 -0.49
C SER A 124 -20.21 5.51 -1.68
N ILE A 125 -20.25 6.12 -2.87
CA ILE A 125 -19.58 5.59 -4.07
C ILE A 125 -18.07 5.49 -3.84
N VAL A 126 -17.44 6.54 -3.31
CA VAL A 126 -15.99 6.55 -3.06
C VAL A 126 -15.61 5.53 -1.97
N ALA A 127 -16.42 5.38 -0.93
CA ALA A 127 -16.19 4.37 0.10
C ALA A 127 -16.28 2.94 -0.45
N VAL A 128 -17.31 2.63 -1.24
CA VAL A 128 -17.47 1.31 -1.88
C VAL A 128 -16.34 1.06 -2.86
N PHE A 129 -15.99 2.04 -3.70
CA PHE A 129 -14.88 1.95 -4.62
C PHE A 129 -13.57 1.65 -3.90
N ALA A 130 -13.28 2.34 -2.80
CA ALA A 130 -12.06 2.12 -2.01
C ALA A 130 -11.98 0.68 -1.47
N ILE A 131 -13.10 0.11 -1.01
CA ILE A 131 -13.15 -1.27 -0.52
C ILE A 131 -12.92 -2.26 -1.67
N VAL A 132 -13.63 -2.10 -2.79
CA VAL A 132 -13.49 -2.98 -3.96
C VAL A 132 -12.07 -2.91 -4.52
N ALA A 133 -11.51 -1.70 -4.65
CA ALA A 133 -10.14 -1.50 -5.08
C ALA A 133 -9.14 -2.13 -4.10
N ALA A 134 -9.33 -1.98 -2.80
CA ALA A 134 -8.45 -2.61 -1.80
C ALA A 134 -8.45 -4.14 -1.91
N VAL A 135 -9.62 -4.77 -2.07
CA VAL A 135 -9.72 -6.22 -2.30
C VAL A 135 -9.01 -6.62 -3.60
N GLY A 136 -9.24 -5.86 -4.68
CA GLY A 136 -8.57 -6.10 -5.96
C GLY A 136 -7.05 -5.99 -5.88
N PHE A 137 -6.53 -4.96 -5.20
CA PHE A 137 -5.10 -4.81 -4.97
C PHE A 137 -4.54 -5.94 -4.11
N ILE A 138 -5.24 -6.37 -3.05
CA ILE A 138 -4.81 -7.52 -2.24
C ILE A 138 -4.68 -8.77 -3.13
N ALA A 139 -5.68 -9.06 -3.96
CA ALA A 139 -5.64 -10.19 -4.89
C ALA A 139 -4.45 -10.09 -5.86
N TYR A 140 -4.22 -8.90 -6.43
CA TYR A 140 -3.06 -8.62 -7.28
C TYR A 140 -1.73 -8.84 -6.55
N PHE A 141 -1.61 -8.39 -5.29
CA PHE A 141 -0.42 -8.62 -4.46
C PHE A 141 -0.18 -10.13 -4.25
N PHE A 142 -1.23 -10.89 -3.95
CA PHE A 142 -1.14 -12.34 -3.79
C PHE A 142 -0.68 -13.03 -5.08
N GLU A 143 -1.25 -12.67 -6.23
CA GLU A 143 -0.85 -13.23 -7.53
C GLU A 143 0.60 -12.89 -7.88
N GLY A 144 0.99 -11.62 -7.68
CA GLY A 144 2.35 -11.15 -7.94
C GLY A 144 3.39 -11.87 -7.09
N VAL A 145 3.15 -11.97 -5.79
CA VAL A 145 4.05 -12.70 -4.88
C VAL A 145 4.07 -14.20 -5.21
N GLY A 146 2.92 -14.81 -5.48
CA GLY A 146 2.81 -16.23 -5.82
C GLY A 146 3.68 -16.61 -7.03
N LYS A 147 3.60 -15.85 -8.12
CA LYS A 147 4.43 -16.07 -9.32
C LYS A 147 5.93 -15.92 -9.06
N PHE A 148 6.33 -15.08 -8.13
CA PHE A 148 7.74 -14.92 -7.77
C PHE A 148 8.23 -16.01 -6.84
N LEU A 149 7.39 -16.48 -5.91
CA LEU A 149 7.74 -17.55 -4.99
C LEU A 149 8.02 -18.86 -5.73
N THR A 150 7.30 -19.18 -6.81
CA THR A 150 7.54 -20.40 -7.61
C THR A 150 8.89 -20.37 -8.35
N ILE A 151 9.43 -19.18 -8.64
CA ILE A 151 10.75 -19.01 -9.27
C ILE A 151 11.87 -19.06 -8.23
N ILE A 152 11.65 -18.47 -7.05
CA ILE A 152 12.68 -18.27 -6.02
C ILE A 152 12.80 -19.49 -5.10
N LEU A 153 11.67 -20.05 -4.67
CA LEU A 153 11.66 -21.19 -3.76
C LEU A 153 11.73 -22.49 -4.56
N PRO A 154 12.63 -23.43 -4.22
CA PRO A 154 12.69 -24.75 -4.84
C PRO A 154 11.53 -25.69 -4.45
N TRP A 155 10.50 -25.16 -3.79
CA TRP A 155 9.41 -25.90 -3.18
C TRP A 155 8.17 -25.57 -3.99
N ASP A 156 7.44 -26.59 -4.43
CA ASP A 156 6.12 -26.36 -5.00
C ASP A 156 5.14 -26.11 -3.85
N LEU A 157 4.67 -24.88 -3.77
CA LEU A 157 3.67 -24.44 -2.78
C LEU A 157 2.28 -24.26 -3.44
N ALA A 158 2.12 -24.68 -4.70
CA ALA A 158 0.85 -24.60 -5.40
C ALA A 158 -0.20 -25.47 -4.69
N VAL A 159 -1.37 -24.89 -4.46
CA VAL A 159 -2.51 -25.64 -3.94
C VAL A 159 -3.26 -26.23 -5.13
N HIS A 160 -3.06 -27.52 -5.39
CA HIS A 160 -3.82 -28.23 -6.42
C HIS A 160 -5.26 -28.46 -5.95
N MET A 161 -6.22 -27.70 -6.48
CA MET A 161 -7.65 -27.96 -6.33
C MET A 161 -8.22 -28.54 -7.63
N GLY A 162 -8.17 -29.86 -7.76
CA GLY A 162 -8.57 -30.55 -8.99
C GLY A 162 -7.62 -30.25 -10.15
N ASP A 163 -8.16 -30.04 -11.35
CA ASP A 163 -7.37 -29.70 -12.56
C ASP A 163 -7.05 -28.20 -12.69
N MET A 164 -7.45 -27.36 -11.73
CA MET A 164 -7.11 -25.94 -11.74
C MET A 164 -5.86 -25.68 -10.90
N LEU A 165 -4.82 -25.16 -11.56
CA LEU A 165 -3.65 -24.56 -10.93
C LEU A 165 -4.03 -23.14 -10.49
N LEU A 166 -4.11 -22.93 -9.17
CA LEU A 166 -4.29 -21.62 -8.54
C LEU A 166 -2.96 -21.11 -7.99
#